data_AF-A0A7S2IK15-F1
#
_entry.id   AF-A0A7S2IK15-F1
#
_cell.length_a   1.000
_cell.length_b   1.000
_cell.length_c   1.000
_cell.angle_alpha   90.00
_cell.angle_beta   90.00
_cell.angle_gamma   90.00
#
_symmetry.space_group_name_H-M   'P 1'
#
loop_
_entity.id
_entity.type
_entity.pdbx_description
1 polymer ?
#
loop_
_entity_poly.entity_id
_entity_poly.type
_entity_poly.pdbx_seq_one_letter_code
_entity_poly.pdbx_strand_id
1 'polypeptide(L)'
;IKTNRCTAVISAIGSIGTTQDFENNACSGQIAEAARQGGAKRFVFVGNAPRVRKVMDGIPFLQDYTKGKVESETLIQEQFGGEKNKKEEEEGVGYCIICPTLIFGGDEFSVSPKPRL
;
A
#
# COMPACT_ATOMS: atom_id res chain seq x y z
N ILE A 1 2.82 -31.13 -7.34
CA ILE A 1 3.28 -29.72 -7.45
C ILE A 1 2.28 -28.86 -6.67
N LYS A 2 2.67 -28.22 -5.56
CA LYS A 2 1.81 -27.22 -4.89
C LYS A 2 1.75 -26.01 -5.81
N THR A 3 0.67 -25.89 -6.58
CA THR A 3 0.41 -24.69 -7.38
C THR A 3 0.13 -23.54 -6.43
N ASN A 4 1.01 -22.54 -6.40
CA ASN A 4 0.74 -21.34 -5.62
C ASN A 4 -0.47 -20.64 -6.27
N ARG A 5 -1.59 -20.57 -5.56
CA ARG A 5 -2.88 -20.12 -6.11
C ARG A 5 -3.09 -18.61 -5.99
N CYS A 6 -2.18 -17.89 -5.34
CA CYS A 6 -2.30 -16.45 -5.16
C CYS A 6 -1.90 -15.73 -6.45
N THR A 7 -2.87 -15.18 -7.17
CA THR A 7 -2.63 -14.43 -8.41
C THR A 7 -2.44 -12.94 -8.15
N ALA A 8 -3.02 -12.42 -7.06
CA ALA A 8 -2.99 -11.02 -6.69
C ALA A 8 -3.01 -10.83 -5.16
N VAL A 9 -2.33 -9.79 -4.69
CA VAL A 9 -2.40 -9.30 -3.30
C VAL A 9 -2.96 -7.89 -3.31
N ILE A 10 -3.88 -7.60 -2.38
CA ILE A 10 -4.43 -6.26 -2.16
C ILE A 10 -4.09 -5.89 -0.72
N SER A 11 -3.20 -4.91 -0.54
CA SER A 11 -2.85 -4.39 0.79
C SER A 11 -3.55 -3.07 1.05
N ALA A 12 -4.39 -3.08 2.08
CA ALA A 12 -5.02 -1.90 2.67
C ALA A 12 -4.51 -1.63 4.10
N ILE A 13 -3.36 -2.18 4.47
CA ILE A 13 -2.80 -2.02 5.81
C ILE A 13 -2.35 -0.57 6.02
N GLY A 14 -2.64 -0.07 7.22
CA GLY A 14 -2.12 1.19 7.73
C GLY A 14 -2.60 1.44 9.15
N SER A 15 -1.89 2.28 9.86
CA SER A 15 -2.25 2.74 11.20
C SER A 15 -2.01 4.24 11.35
N ILE A 16 -2.74 4.87 12.25
CA ILE A 16 -2.56 6.28 12.62
C ILE A 16 -2.66 6.37 14.14
N GLY A 17 -1.73 7.08 14.77
CA GLY A 17 -1.71 7.32 16.22
C GLY A 17 -1.12 6.17 17.03
N THR A 18 -0.35 5.28 16.42
CA THR A 18 0.35 4.19 17.11
C THR A 18 1.84 4.46 17.23
N THR A 19 2.51 3.81 18.17
CA THR A 19 3.98 3.87 18.31
C THR A 19 4.74 3.13 17.21
N GLN A 20 4.03 2.45 16.30
CA GLN A 20 4.57 1.66 15.20
C GLN A 20 4.01 2.13 13.86
N ASP A 21 3.62 3.41 13.76
CA ASP A 21 2.99 3.94 12.55
C ASP A 21 3.91 3.82 11.33
N PHE A 22 5.21 4.03 11.47
CA PHE A 22 6.13 3.83 10.37
C PHE A 22 6.09 2.38 9.89
N GLU A 23 6.32 1.43 10.79
CA GLU A 23 6.42 0.00 10.49
C GLU A 23 5.13 -0.54 9.88
N ASN A 24 3.98 -0.21 10.49
CA ASN A 24 2.67 -0.65 10.01
C ASN A 24 2.35 -0.11 8.62
N ASN A 25 2.79 1.11 8.29
CA ASN A 25 2.53 1.70 6.98
C ASN A 25 3.59 1.32 5.94
N ALA A 26 4.80 0.92 6.35
CA ALA A 26 5.87 0.40 5.49
C ALA A 26 5.74 -1.10 5.17
N CYS A 27 4.99 -1.85 5.97
CA CYS A 27 4.92 -3.31 5.85
C CYS A 27 4.37 -3.79 4.49
N SER A 28 3.62 -2.96 3.78
CA SER A 28 3.07 -3.33 2.47
C SER A 28 4.18 -3.55 1.43
N GLY A 29 5.32 -2.86 1.55
CA GLY A 29 6.50 -3.12 0.73
C GLY A 29 7.09 -4.51 0.96
N GLN A 30 7.23 -4.93 2.22
CA GLN A 30 7.71 -6.26 2.58
C GLN A 30 6.74 -7.36 2.13
N ILE A 31 5.42 -7.10 2.24
CA ILE A 31 4.39 -8.00 1.72
C ILE A 31 4.50 -8.11 0.19
N ALA A 32 4.84 -7.04 -0.52
CA ALA A 32 5.05 -7.08 -1.97
C ALA A 32 6.24 -7.99 -2.34
N GLU A 33 7.36 -7.88 -1.64
CA GLU A 33 8.49 -8.78 -1.84
C GLU A 33 8.10 -10.24 -1.61
N ALA A 34 7.49 -10.55 -0.46
CA ALA A 34 7.05 -11.91 -0.15
C ALA A 34 6.01 -12.44 -1.15
N ALA A 35 5.10 -11.58 -1.61
CA ALA A 35 4.11 -11.92 -2.63
C ALA A 35 4.78 -12.25 -3.97
N ARG A 36 5.78 -11.46 -4.37
CA ARG A 36 6.55 -11.70 -5.60
C ARG A 36 7.31 -13.02 -5.53
N GLN A 37 8.00 -13.29 -4.42
CA GLN A 37 8.68 -14.57 -4.16
C GLN A 37 7.69 -15.75 -4.13
N GLY A 38 6.46 -15.52 -3.66
CA GLY A 38 5.35 -16.47 -3.72
C GLY A 38 4.77 -16.68 -5.12
N GLY A 39 5.19 -15.92 -6.13
CA GLY A 39 4.69 -16.03 -7.51
C GLY A 39 3.41 -15.25 -7.78
N ALA A 40 2.98 -14.36 -6.88
CA ALA A 40 1.91 -13.42 -7.19
C ALA A 40 2.34 -12.52 -8.35
N LYS A 41 1.42 -12.27 -9.27
CA LYS A 41 1.69 -11.42 -10.44
C LYS A 41 1.20 -9.99 -10.24
N ARG A 42 0.21 -9.79 -9.38
CA ARG A 42 -0.41 -8.47 -9.19
C ARG A 42 -0.35 -8.00 -7.74
N PHE A 43 -0.07 -6.72 -7.56
CA PHE A 43 -0.13 -6.07 -6.26
C PHE A 43 -0.96 -4.80 -6.31
N VAL A 44 -1.90 -4.64 -5.39
CA VAL A 44 -2.68 -3.41 -5.23
C VAL A 44 -2.39 -2.83 -3.86
N PHE A 45 -2.14 -1.52 -3.81
CA PHE A 45 -1.83 -0.81 -2.58
C PHE A 45 -2.60 0.50 -2.47
N VAL A 46 -3.01 0.84 -1.26
CA VAL A 46 -3.62 2.14 -0.94
C VAL A 46 -2.56 3.05 -0.33
N GLY A 47 -2.07 3.98 -1.15
CA GLY A 47 -1.14 5.03 -0.78
C GLY A 47 -1.85 6.33 -0.39
N ASN A 48 -1.19 7.46 -0.63
CA ASN A 48 -1.75 8.79 -0.36
C ASN A 48 -1.56 9.72 -1.55
N ALA A 49 -2.58 10.50 -1.90
CA ALA A 49 -2.45 11.57 -2.87
C ALA A 49 -1.35 12.57 -2.46
N PRO A 50 -0.58 13.16 -3.41
CA PRO A 50 0.49 14.11 -3.11
C PRO A 50 0.05 15.28 -2.21
N ARG A 51 -1.18 15.78 -2.40
CA ARG A 51 -1.76 16.84 -1.57
C ARG A 51 -1.94 16.41 -0.11
N VAL A 52 -2.29 15.15 0.14
CA VAL A 52 -2.45 14.60 1.49
C VAL A 52 -1.11 14.51 2.18
N ARG A 53 -0.07 14.02 1.49
CA ARG A 53 1.30 13.96 2.01
C ARG A 53 1.77 15.34 2.45
N LYS A 54 1.65 16.32 1.55
CA LYS A 54 2.04 17.71 1.84
C LYS A 54 1.36 18.29 3.08
N VAL A 55 0.08 17.98 3.31
CA VAL A 55 -0.66 18.44 4.50
C VAL A 55 -0.17 17.72 5.75
N MET A 56 0.01 16.40 5.67
CA MET A 56 0.41 15.56 6.80
C MET A 56 1.86 15.77 7.23
N ASP A 57 2.76 16.13 6.31
CA ASP A 57 4.16 16.43 6.63
C ASP A 57 4.28 17.63 7.59
N GLY A 58 3.30 18.53 7.60
CA GLY A 58 3.20 19.64 8.54
C GLY A 58 2.68 19.26 9.94
N ILE A 59 2.28 18.00 10.15
CA ILE A 59 1.68 17.51 11.38
C ILE A 59 2.61 16.44 11.99
N PRO A 60 3.37 16.75 13.06
CA PRO A 60 4.43 15.87 13.55
C PRO A 60 4.01 14.42 13.81
N PHE A 61 2.83 14.19 14.38
CA PHE A 61 2.36 12.84 14.69
C PHE A 61 1.90 12.02 13.47
N LEU A 62 1.79 12.63 12.28
CA LEU A 62 1.40 11.96 11.04
C LEU A 62 2.58 11.69 10.09
N GLN A 63 3.77 12.16 10.43
CA GLN A 63 4.93 12.03 9.55
C GLN A 63 5.35 10.57 9.34
N ASP A 64 5.26 9.75 10.38
CA ASP A 64 5.65 8.34 10.28
C ASP A 64 4.63 7.53 9.47
N TYR A 65 3.35 7.89 9.55
CA TYR A 65 2.32 7.38 8.66
C TYR A 65 2.65 7.68 7.18
N THR A 66 2.96 8.93 6.82
CA THR A 66 3.27 9.29 5.43
C THR A 66 4.57 8.68 4.93
N LYS A 67 5.63 8.70 5.75
CA LYS A 67 6.91 8.08 5.41
C LYS A 67 6.78 6.58 5.17
N GLY A 68 6.06 5.86 6.04
CA GLY A 68 5.85 4.43 5.85
C GLY A 68 5.08 4.12 4.57
N LYS A 69 4.06 4.92 4.22
CA LYS A 69 3.34 4.78 2.95
C LYS A 69 4.24 5.01 1.74
N VAL A 70 5.11 6.03 1.78
CA VAL A 70 6.09 6.30 0.70
C VAL A 70 7.09 5.16 0.55
N GLU A 71 7.60 4.63 1.68
CA GLU A 71 8.50 3.47 1.68
C GLU A 71 7.84 2.26 1.01
N SER A 72 6.58 1.97 1.36
CA SER A 72 5.81 0.90 0.73
C SER A 72 5.67 1.09 -0.79
N GLU A 73 5.38 2.31 -1.26
CA GLU A 73 5.25 2.59 -2.70
C GLU A 73 6.55 2.28 -3.45
N THR A 74 7.68 2.74 -2.92
CA THR A 74 9.01 2.50 -3.49
C THR A 74 9.27 0.99 -3.62
N LEU A 75 9.09 0.24 -2.53
CA LEU A 75 9.32 -1.20 -2.53
C LEU A 75 8.36 -1.94 -3.48
N ILE A 76 7.09 -1.56 -3.54
CA ILE A 76 6.12 -2.15 -4.48
C ILE A 76 6.57 -1.91 -5.93
N GLN A 77 7.00 -0.69 -6.24
CA GLN A 77 7.50 -0.34 -7.58
C GLN A 77 8.78 -1.11 -7.92
N GLU A 78 9.68 -1.35 -6.97
CA GLU A 78 10.86 -2.18 -7.19
C GLU A 78 10.49 -3.64 -7.50
N GLN A 79 9.53 -4.21 -6.77
CA GLN A 79 9.15 -5.62 -6.91
C GLN A 79 8.28 -5.89 -8.15
N PHE A 80 7.36 -4.98 -8.47
CA PHE A 80 6.35 -5.19 -9.52
C PHE A 80 6.43 -4.21 -10.70
N GLY A 81 7.27 -3.16 -10.64
CA GLY A 81 7.33 -2.08 -11.65
C GLY A 81 8.68 -1.79 -12.29
N GLY A 82 9.77 -2.41 -11.83
CA GLY A 82 11.12 -2.13 -12.32
C GLY A 82 11.34 -2.49 -13.79
N GLU A 83 12.39 -1.94 -14.42
CA GLU A 83 12.71 -2.23 -15.83
C GLU A 83 12.94 -3.71 -16.13
N LYS A 84 13.38 -4.47 -15.12
CA LYS A 84 13.50 -5.93 -15.17
C LYS A 84 12.17 -6.62 -15.52
N ASN A 85 11.05 -5.98 -15.20
CA ASN A 85 9.72 -6.51 -15.37
C ASN A 85 9.05 -6.09 -16.69
N LYS A 86 9.71 -5.27 -17.55
CA LYS A 86 9.14 -4.88 -18.87
C LYS A 86 8.90 -6.09 -19.80
N LYS A 87 9.68 -7.16 -19.66
CA LYS A 87 9.42 -8.45 -20.34
C LYS A 87 8.36 -9.29 -19.62
N GLU A 88 8.17 -9.10 -18.33
CA GLU A 88 7.20 -9.82 -17.50
C GLU A 88 5.81 -9.16 -17.50
N GLU A 89 5.70 -7.90 -17.94
CA GLU A 89 4.42 -7.24 -18.22
C GLU A 89 3.63 -8.03 -19.27
N GLU A 90 4.31 -8.60 -20.28
CA GLU A 90 3.70 -9.53 -21.25
C GLU A 90 3.16 -10.81 -20.56
N GLU A 91 3.73 -11.18 -19.42
CA GLU A 91 3.28 -12.30 -18.58
C GLU A 91 2.26 -11.88 -17.50
N GLY A 92 1.83 -10.62 -17.50
CA GLY A 92 0.79 -10.08 -16.62
C GLY A 92 1.27 -9.68 -15.21
N VAL A 93 2.58 -9.48 -15.02
CA VAL A 93 3.13 -8.90 -13.78
C VAL A 93 2.87 -7.40 -13.74
N GLY A 94 2.41 -6.87 -12.60
CA GLY A 94 2.22 -5.43 -12.44
C GLY A 94 1.66 -5.01 -11.09
N TYR A 95 1.49 -3.71 -10.90
CA TYR A 95 0.98 -3.12 -9.68
C TYR A 95 -0.03 -2.00 -9.92
N CYS A 96 -0.83 -1.69 -8.90
CA CYS A 96 -1.71 -0.53 -8.87
C CYS A 96 -1.60 0.15 -7.51
N ILE A 97 -1.13 1.40 -7.48
CA ILE A 97 -1.17 2.24 -6.29
C ILE A 97 -2.36 3.19 -6.42
N ILE A 98 -3.34 3.00 -5.54
CA ILE A 98 -4.50 3.88 -5.42
C ILE A 98 -4.12 4.98 -4.44
N CYS A 99 -4.11 6.22 -4.90
CA CYS A 99 -3.73 7.40 -4.11
C CYS A 99 -4.97 8.25 -3.78
N PRO A 100 -5.81 7.84 -2.81
CA PRO A 100 -6.96 8.62 -2.37
C PRO A 100 -6.54 9.94 -1.72
N THR A 101 -7.49 10.87 -1.66
CA THR A 101 -7.38 12.05 -0.79
C THR A 101 -7.82 11.68 0.64
N LEU A 102 -9.00 12.10 1.07
CA LEU A 102 -9.63 11.64 2.31
C LEU A 102 -10.72 10.63 1.94
N ILE A 103 -10.62 9.42 2.50
CA ILE A 103 -11.67 8.43 2.38
C ILE A 103 -12.67 8.66 3.51
N PHE A 104 -13.92 8.93 3.14
CA PHE A 104 -15.04 9.00 4.07
C PHE A 104 -15.90 7.74 3.88
N GLY A 105 -16.44 7.21 4.97
CA GLY A 105 -17.33 6.05 4.96
C GLY A 105 -18.17 5.97 6.22
N GLY A 106 -19.37 5.40 6.12
CA GLY A 106 -20.41 5.54 7.14
C GLY A 106 -21.23 6.82 6.96
N ASP A 107 -22.20 7.06 7.85
CA ASP A 107 -23.09 8.24 7.77
C ASP A 107 -22.50 9.51 8.42
N GLU A 108 -21.32 9.40 9.06
CA GLU A 108 -20.64 10.50 9.76
C GLU A 108 -19.11 10.42 9.62
N PHE A 109 -18.45 11.58 9.78
CA PHE A 109 -16.98 11.66 9.85
C PHE A 109 -16.47 10.99 11.13
N SER A 110 -15.66 9.94 11.00
CA SER A 110 -15.04 9.26 12.14
C SER A 110 -13.60 8.87 11.82
N VAL A 111 -12.70 9.05 12.79
CA VAL A 111 -11.36 8.45 12.80
C VAL A 111 -11.40 6.92 13.03
N SER A 112 -12.59 6.35 13.20
CA SER A 112 -12.88 4.92 13.30
C SER A 112 -14.26 4.64 12.69
N PRO A 113 -14.37 4.58 11.35
CA PRO A 113 -15.66 4.37 10.69
C PRO A 113 -16.24 2.99 11.05
N LYS A 114 -17.55 2.94 11.34
CA LYS A 114 -18.28 1.70 11.56
C LYS A 114 -18.92 1.22 10.25
N PRO A 115 -19.00 -0.10 10.00
CA PRO A 115 -19.77 -0.64 8.89
C PRO A 115 -21.24 -0.20 8.97
N ARG A 116 -21.88 0.06 7.82
CA ARG A 116 -23.33 0.22 7.78
C ARG A 116 -23.98 -1.15 8.06
N LEU A 117 -25.01 -1.13 8.92
CA LEU A 117 -25.92 -2.26 9.13
C LEU A 117 -26.81 -2.47 7.91
#